data_AF-A0A4S8PF96-F1
#
_entry.id   AF-A0A4S8PF96-F1
#
_cell.length_a   1.000
_cell.length_b   1.000
_cell.length_c   1.000
_cell.angle_alpha   90.00
_cell.angle_beta   90.00
_cell.angle_gamma   90.00
#
_symmetry.space_group_name_H-M   'P 1'
#
loop_
_entity.id
_entity.type
_entity.pdbx_description
1 polymer ?
#
loop_
_entity_poly.entity_id
_entity_poly.type
_entity_poly.pdbx_seq_one_letter_code
_entity_poly.pdbx_strand_id
1 'polypeptide(L)'
;MHPPNASPQPRIRHPGPPAADRGPEPKGFHPLDHDRERGSATVLGAGIVAAIVTLAMAFTAVGQATAARHRAQGAADAAALAGAAKVLFGEGEVCAAAQELTEEAEVELERCEVRDLEVTVYVSTPATGIPSAFGPATAVSRAGPVKVE
;
A
#
# COMPACT_ATOMS: atom_id res chain seq x y z
N MET A 1 95.95 -59.80 -31.62
CA MET A 1 95.95 -58.35 -31.36
C MET A 1 94.81 -58.07 -30.39
N HIS A 2 94.98 -58.33 -29.09
CA HIS A 2 95.41 -57.40 -28.03
C HIS A 2 94.48 -56.17 -27.89
N PRO A 3 93.57 -56.15 -26.90
CA PRO A 3 92.80 -54.97 -26.54
C PRO A 3 93.59 -54.08 -25.56
N PRO A 4 93.62 -52.74 -25.69
CA PRO A 4 94.07 -51.87 -24.61
C PRO A 4 92.86 -51.50 -23.74
N ASN A 5 92.83 -52.02 -22.51
CA ASN A 5 93.25 -51.33 -21.28
C ASN A 5 92.22 -50.30 -20.80
N ALA A 6 91.31 -50.76 -19.94
CA ALA A 6 90.34 -49.94 -19.22
C ALA A 6 90.91 -49.54 -17.86
N SER A 7 91.32 -48.27 -17.72
CA SER A 7 91.68 -47.69 -16.43
C SER A 7 90.43 -47.35 -15.61
N PRO A 8 90.38 -47.65 -14.30
CA PRO A 8 89.23 -47.31 -13.46
C PRO A 8 89.29 -45.83 -13.07
N GLN A 9 88.26 -45.05 -13.44
CA GLN A 9 88.11 -43.65 -13.03
C GLN A 9 87.58 -43.55 -11.58
N PRO A 10 88.04 -42.61 -10.76
CA PRO A 10 87.56 -42.39 -9.40
C PRO A 10 86.14 -41.80 -9.40
N ARG A 11 85.21 -42.41 -8.65
CA ARG A 11 83.85 -41.88 -8.46
C ARG A 11 83.87 -40.67 -7.50
N ILE A 12 83.68 -39.48 -8.04
CA ILE A 12 83.44 -38.26 -7.26
C ILE A 12 82.01 -38.31 -6.70
N ARG A 13 81.87 -38.26 -5.37
CA ARG A 13 80.57 -38.08 -4.69
C ARG A 13 80.17 -36.61 -4.78
N HIS A 14 79.06 -36.33 -5.45
CA HIS A 14 78.42 -35.02 -5.41
C HIS A 14 77.68 -34.83 -4.07
N PRO A 15 77.74 -33.64 -3.45
CA PRO A 15 76.91 -33.32 -2.29
C PRO A 15 75.43 -33.33 -2.69
N GLY A 16 74.56 -33.87 -1.84
CA GLY A 16 73.10 -33.77 -2.02
C GLY A 16 72.59 -32.34 -1.79
N PRO A 17 71.39 -31.99 -2.28
CA PRO A 17 70.81 -30.67 -2.12
C PRO A 17 70.51 -30.34 -0.64
N PRO A 18 70.55 -29.06 -0.25
CA PRO A 18 70.20 -28.65 1.12
C PRO A 18 68.72 -28.91 1.41
N ALA A 19 68.43 -29.29 2.66
CA ALA A 19 67.08 -29.45 3.15
C ALA A 19 66.32 -28.11 3.03
N ALA A 20 65.24 -28.10 2.27
CA ALA A 20 64.37 -26.94 2.14
C ALA A 20 63.71 -26.63 3.49
N ASP A 21 63.95 -25.43 4.01
CA ASP A 21 63.25 -24.87 5.17
C ASP A 21 61.75 -24.80 4.85
N ARG A 22 60.95 -25.60 5.56
CA ARG A 22 59.49 -25.53 5.49
C ARG A 22 59.04 -24.35 6.34
N GLY A 23 58.79 -23.21 5.67
CA GLY A 23 58.12 -22.07 6.29
C GLY A 23 56.70 -22.43 6.79
N PRO A 24 56.11 -21.61 7.69
CA PRO A 24 54.81 -21.88 8.27
C PRO A 24 53.72 -21.93 7.20
N GLU A 25 52.85 -22.95 7.30
CA GLU A 25 51.73 -23.17 6.40
C GLU A 25 50.84 -21.93 6.28
N PRO A 26 50.37 -21.55 5.07
CA PRO A 26 49.45 -20.46 4.92
C PRO A 26 48.15 -20.82 5.65
N LYS A 27 47.77 -20.03 6.66
CA LYS A 27 46.45 -20.12 7.30
C LYS A 27 45.40 -20.03 6.19
N GLY A 28 44.67 -21.11 5.99
CA GLY A 28 43.64 -21.21 4.97
C GLY A 28 42.73 -19.99 5.00
N PHE A 29 42.52 -19.40 3.82
CA PHE A 29 41.53 -18.36 3.65
C PHE A 29 40.16 -18.99 3.92
N HIS A 30 39.58 -18.75 5.10
CA HIS A 30 38.18 -19.09 5.35
C HIS A 30 37.35 -18.24 4.37
N PRO A 31 36.70 -18.84 3.36
CA PRO A 31 35.79 -18.09 2.51
C PRO A 31 34.68 -17.60 3.43
N LEU A 32 34.64 -16.29 3.69
CA LEU A 32 33.49 -15.70 4.34
C LEU A 32 32.29 -16.01 3.45
N ASP A 33 31.28 -16.60 4.09
CA ASP A 33 30.01 -17.14 3.58
C ASP A 33 29.18 -16.04 2.85
N HIS A 34 29.71 -15.50 1.74
CA HIS A 34 29.15 -14.35 1.01
C HIS A 34 27.93 -14.71 0.16
N ASP A 35 27.72 -16.01 -0.10
CA ASP A 35 26.55 -16.51 -0.82
C ASP A 35 25.28 -16.52 0.05
N ARG A 36 25.41 -16.67 1.39
CA ARG A 36 24.27 -16.54 2.32
C ARG A 36 23.76 -15.12 2.46
N GLU A 37 24.64 -14.11 2.40
CA GLU A 37 24.23 -12.71 2.54
C GLU A 37 23.52 -12.14 1.31
N ARG A 38 23.89 -12.53 0.09
CA ARG A 38 23.21 -12.06 -1.14
C ARG A 38 21.75 -12.50 -1.24
N GLY A 39 21.46 -13.73 -0.79
CA GLY A 39 20.08 -14.22 -0.69
C GLY A 39 19.29 -13.53 0.41
N SER A 40 19.89 -13.36 1.60
CA SER A 40 19.22 -12.73 2.75
C SER A 40 18.87 -11.26 2.50
N ALA A 41 19.78 -10.49 1.89
CA ALA A 41 19.57 -9.07 1.62
C ALA A 41 18.44 -8.83 0.60
N THR A 42 18.33 -9.68 -0.42
CA THR A 42 17.24 -9.58 -1.42
C THR A 42 15.90 -10.00 -0.84
N VAL A 43 15.85 -11.03 0.02
CA VAL A 43 14.62 -11.45 0.72
C VAL A 43 14.14 -10.36 1.68
N LEU A 44 15.04 -9.76 2.45
CA LEU A 44 14.69 -8.63 3.34
C LEU A 44 14.19 -7.44 2.53
N GLY A 45 14.89 -7.08 1.45
CA GLY A 45 14.46 -6.00 0.55
C GLY A 45 13.09 -6.26 -0.06
N ALA A 46 12.84 -7.48 -0.57
CA ALA A 46 11.53 -7.88 -1.09
C ALA A 46 10.44 -7.82 -0.02
N GLY A 47 10.74 -8.24 1.22
CA GLY A 47 9.83 -8.15 2.35
C GLY A 47 9.45 -6.71 2.71
N ILE A 48 10.42 -5.79 2.75
CA ILE A 48 10.18 -4.36 3.00
C ILE A 48 9.31 -3.76 1.89
N VAL A 49 9.64 -4.03 0.62
CA VAL A 49 8.85 -3.55 -0.52
C VAL A 49 7.42 -4.09 -0.45
N ALA A 50 7.25 -5.38 -0.18
CA ALA A 50 5.93 -5.99 0.00
C ALA A 50 5.15 -5.35 1.16
N ALA A 51 5.82 -5.06 2.28
CA ALA A 51 5.21 -4.36 3.42
C ALA A 51 4.77 -2.93 3.06
N ILE A 52 5.58 -2.18 2.32
CA ILE A 52 5.21 -0.83 1.86
C ILE A 52 4.03 -0.88 0.90
N VAL A 53 4.04 -1.80 -0.07
CA VAL A 53 2.95 -1.97 -1.05
C VAL A 53 1.65 -2.35 -0.35
N THR A 54 1.69 -3.28 0.60
CA THR A 54 0.51 -3.68 1.38
C THR A 54 -0.04 -2.53 2.22
N LEU A 55 0.82 -1.75 2.88
CA LEU A 55 0.40 -0.54 3.59
C LEU A 55 -0.22 0.50 2.65
N ALA A 56 0.39 0.76 1.49
CA ALA A 56 -0.17 1.67 0.50
C ALA A 56 -1.55 1.22 0.00
N MET A 57 -1.74 -0.08 -0.22
CA MET A 57 -3.03 -0.66 -0.60
C MET A 57 -4.07 -0.52 0.53
N ALA A 58 -3.66 -0.69 1.79
CA ALA A 58 -4.54 -0.44 2.93
C ALA A 58 -4.96 1.03 3.03
N PHE A 59 -4.03 1.97 2.90
CA PHE A 59 -4.34 3.41 2.93
C PHE A 59 -5.24 3.84 1.78
N THR A 60 -5.01 3.33 0.57
CA THR A 60 -5.88 3.63 -0.58
C THR A 60 -7.29 3.09 -0.34
N ALA A 61 -7.44 1.86 0.18
CA ALA A 61 -8.76 1.31 0.53
C ALA A 61 -9.50 2.19 1.55
N VAL A 62 -8.82 2.64 2.62
CA VAL A 62 -9.39 3.57 3.60
C VAL A 62 -9.76 4.90 2.95
N GLY A 63 -8.89 5.45 2.10
CA GLY A 63 -9.12 6.70 1.38
C GLY A 63 -10.33 6.64 0.43
N GLN A 64 -10.55 5.51 -0.26
CA GLN A 64 -11.74 5.32 -1.09
C GLN A 64 -13.01 5.27 -0.24
N ALA A 65 -12.97 4.57 0.90
CA ALA A 65 -14.11 4.47 1.82
C ALA A 65 -14.47 5.83 2.44
N THR A 66 -13.48 6.62 2.86
CA THR A 66 -13.72 7.96 3.41
C THR A 66 -14.22 8.92 2.34
N ALA A 67 -13.65 8.89 1.13
CA ALA A 67 -14.13 9.72 0.02
C ALA A 67 -15.59 9.45 -0.33
N ALA A 68 -16.02 8.18 -0.35
CA ALA A 68 -17.43 7.81 -0.57
C ALA A 68 -18.35 8.41 0.51
N ARG A 69 -17.97 8.31 1.79
CA ARG A 69 -18.73 8.90 2.89
C ARG A 69 -18.79 10.43 2.82
N HIS A 70 -17.68 11.09 2.51
CA HIS A 70 -17.65 12.54 2.39
C HIS A 70 -18.50 13.05 1.23
N ARG A 71 -18.56 12.32 0.11
CA ARG A 71 -19.46 12.64 -1.00
C ARG A 71 -20.93 12.50 -0.59
N ALA A 72 -21.30 11.40 0.06
CA ALA A 72 -22.66 11.20 0.54
C ALA A 72 -23.09 12.30 1.52
N GLN A 73 -22.19 12.67 2.46
CA GLN A 73 -22.47 13.73 3.43
C GLN A 73 -22.62 15.10 2.76
N GLY A 74 -21.72 15.46 1.83
CA GLY A 74 -21.78 16.73 1.12
C GLY A 74 -23.04 16.86 0.24
N ALA A 75 -23.46 15.77 -0.39
CA ALA A 75 -24.72 15.73 -1.14
C ALA A 75 -25.93 15.90 -0.21
N ALA A 76 -25.95 15.21 0.94
CA ALA A 76 -27.01 15.36 1.94
C ALA A 76 -27.13 16.82 2.44
N ASP A 77 -26.00 17.47 2.73
CA ASP A 77 -25.96 18.85 3.21
C ASP A 77 -26.49 19.84 2.16
N ALA A 78 -26.08 19.68 0.90
CA ALA A 78 -26.55 20.51 -0.20
C ALA A 78 -28.05 20.31 -0.46
N ALA A 79 -28.53 19.06 -0.50
CA ALA A 79 -29.94 18.75 -0.69
C ALA A 79 -30.82 19.26 0.46
N ALA A 80 -30.35 19.16 1.71
CA ALA A 80 -31.05 19.72 2.86
C ALA A 80 -31.17 21.25 2.78
N LEU A 81 -30.10 21.94 2.35
CA LEU A 81 -30.12 23.39 2.14
C LEU A 81 -31.02 23.82 0.98
N ALA A 82 -31.04 23.07 -0.12
CA ALA A 82 -31.95 23.31 -1.24
C ALA A 82 -33.42 23.17 -0.82
N GLY A 83 -33.73 22.13 -0.05
CA GLY A 83 -35.05 21.97 0.55
C GLY A 83 -35.40 23.10 1.52
N ALA A 84 -34.48 23.46 2.43
CA ALA A 84 -34.67 24.53 3.40
C ALA A 84 -34.91 25.90 2.71
N ALA A 85 -34.26 26.17 1.57
CA ALA A 85 -34.51 27.38 0.78
C ALA A 85 -35.95 27.45 0.24
N LYS A 86 -36.63 26.32 0.10
CA LYS A 86 -38.01 26.21 -0.37
C LYS A 86 -39.04 25.93 0.73
N VAL A 87 -38.64 25.95 2.00
CA VAL A 87 -39.50 25.53 3.13
C VAL A 87 -40.82 26.30 3.28
N LEU A 88 -40.87 27.54 2.77
CA LEU A 88 -42.08 28.38 2.79
C LEU A 88 -43.08 28.06 1.67
N PHE A 89 -42.70 27.27 0.67
CA PHE A 89 -43.55 26.91 -0.47
C PHE A 89 -44.32 25.60 -0.27
N GLY A 90 -44.10 24.91 0.87
CA GLY A 90 -44.76 23.67 1.24
C GLY A 90 -43.90 22.42 0.99
N GLU A 91 -44.32 21.30 1.60
CA GLU A 91 -43.52 20.07 1.67
C GLU A 91 -43.18 19.48 0.28
N GLY A 92 -44.08 19.62 -0.69
CA GLY A 92 -43.87 19.14 -2.06
C GLY A 92 -42.71 19.85 -2.76
N GLU A 93 -42.65 21.18 -2.68
CA GLU A 93 -41.57 21.98 -3.27
C GLU A 93 -40.23 21.76 -2.56
N VAL A 94 -40.26 21.50 -1.25
CA VAL A 94 -39.07 21.15 -0.46
C VAL A 94 -38.45 19.85 -0.93
N CYS A 95 -39.25 18.77 -1.01
CA CYS A 95 -38.73 17.48 -1.40
C CYS A 95 -38.41 17.40 -2.90
N ALA A 96 -39.11 18.17 -3.75
CA ALA A 96 -38.75 18.31 -5.15
C ALA A 96 -37.36 18.96 -5.31
N ALA A 97 -37.08 20.03 -4.57
CA ALA A 97 -35.76 20.68 -4.60
C ALA A 97 -34.64 19.79 -4.05
N ALA A 98 -34.91 19.01 -3.00
CA ALA A 98 -33.96 18.02 -2.49
C ALA A 98 -33.71 16.91 -3.52
N GLN A 99 -34.77 16.44 -4.20
CA GLN A 99 -34.67 15.40 -5.23
C GLN A 99 -33.84 15.86 -6.43
N GLU A 100 -34.10 17.06 -6.95
CA GLU A 100 -33.36 17.64 -8.08
C GLU A 100 -31.84 17.67 -7.79
N LEU A 101 -31.45 18.11 -6.59
CA LEU A 101 -30.04 18.10 -6.20
C LEU A 101 -29.45 16.70 -6.04
N THR A 102 -30.21 15.75 -5.52
CA THR A 102 -29.71 14.37 -5.40
C THR A 102 -29.50 13.72 -6.77
N GLU A 103 -30.37 14.02 -7.74
CA GLU A 103 -30.24 13.55 -9.12
C GLU A 103 -28.99 14.16 -9.80
N GLU A 104 -28.75 15.46 -9.62
CA GLU A 104 -27.53 16.14 -10.11
C GLU A 104 -26.25 15.60 -9.47
N ALA A 105 -26.32 15.19 -8.19
CA ALA A 105 -25.19 14.64 -7.45
C ALA A 105 -24.97 13.13 -7.69
N GLU A 106 -25.80 12.48 -8.51
CA GLU A 106 -25.80 11.03 -8.75
C GLU A 106 -25.91 10.22 -7.44
N VAL A 107 -26.71 10.69 -6.49
CA VAL A 107 -27.00 10.02 -5.22
C VAL A 107 -28.48 9.65 -5.13
N GLU A 108 -28.81 8.58 -4.41
CA GLU A 108 -30.19 8.14 -4.25
C GLU A 108 -30.83 8.82 -3.04
N LEU A 109 -31.97 9.49 -3.24
CA LEU A 109 -32.78 10.05 -2.16
C LEU A 109 -33.62 8.94 -1.54
N GLU A 110 -33.26 8.49 -0.33
CA GLU A 110 -34.00 7.44 0.37
C GLU A 110 -35.26 7.98 1.05
N ARG A 111 -35.16 9.18 1.62
CA ARG A 111 -36.26 9.80 2.35
C ARG A 111 -36.06 11.32 2.46
N CYS A 112 -37.17 12.04 2.35
CA CYS A 112 -37.27 13.46 2.64
C CYS A 112 -38.35 13.64 3.72
N GLU A 113 -37.99 14.24 4.84
CA GLU A 113 -38.92 14.59 5.93
C GLU A 113 -38.90 16.09 6.16
N VAL A 114 -40.08 16.69 6.27
CA VAL A 114 -40.25 18.10 6.64
C VAL A 114 -40.96 18.13 7.99
N ARG A 115 -40.43 18.92 8.94
CA ARG A 115 -41.05 19.14 10.25
C ARG A 115 -41.00 20.62 10.56
N ASP A 116 -42.18 21.24 10.61
CA ASP A 116 -42.34 22.69 10.75
C ASP A 116 -41.58 23.46 9.65
N LEU A 117 -40.36 23.93 9.95
CA LEU A 117 -39.46 24.64 9.04
C LEU A 117 -38.07 23.96 8.94
N GLU A 118 -37.94 22.74 9.44
CA GLU A 118 -36.73 21.91 9.36
C GLU A 118 -36.93 20.80 8.33
N VAL A 119 -35.93 20.62 7.46
CA VAL A 119 -35.88 19.60 6.43
C VAL A 119 -34.81 18.59 6.80
N THR A 120 -35.16 17.31 6.81
CA THR A 120 -34.23 16.18 6.99
C THR A 120 -34.16 15.36 5.71
N VAL A 121 -32.96 15.22 5.16
CA VAL A 121 -32.72 14.49 3.92
C VAL A 121 -31.85 13.27 4.22
N TYR A 122 -32.30 12.10 3.76
CA TYR A 122 -31.57 10.83 3.84
C TYR A 122 -31.15 10.43 2.42
N VAL A 123 -29.86 10.25 2.22
CA VAL A 123 -29.30 9.85 0.93
C VAL A 123 -28.48 8.58 1.07
N SER A 124 -28.42 7.79 0.00
CA SER A 124 -27.47 6.70 -0.12
C SER A 124 -26.71 6.78 -1.44
N THR A 125 -25.47 6.29 -1.38
CA THR A 125 -24.59 6.22 -2.54
C THR A 125 -24.10 4.79 -2.71
N PRO A 126 -24.22 4.21 -3.92
CA PRO A 126 -23.68 2.89 -4.18
C PRO A 126 -22.15 2.94 -4.06
N ALA A 127 -21.58 2.08 -3.23
CA ALA A 127 -20.14 1.99 -3.11
C ALA A 127 -19.56 1.30 -4.36
N THR A 128 -18.70 2.02 -5.10
CA THR A 128 -18.03 1.50 -6.30
C THR A 128 -16.57 1.12 -6.01
N GLY A 129 -16.04 0.11 -6.68
CA GLY A 129 -14.65 -0.35 -6.52
C GLY A 129 -14.40 -1.18 -5.26
N ILE A 130 -13.22 -1.03 -4.64
CA ILE A 130 -12.82 -1.72 -3.40
C ILE A 130 -13.85 -1.55 -2.26
N PRO A 131 -14.45 -0.36 -2.03
CA PRO A 131 -15.40 -0.20 -0.95
C PRO A 131 -16.77 -0.89 -1.17
N SER A 132 -17.06 -1.45 -2.36
CA SER A 132 -18.32 -2.18 -2.63
C SER A 132 -18.58 -3.33 -1.65
N ALA A 133 -17.52 -3.94 -1.11
CA ALA A 133 -17.61 -4.99 -0.10
C ALA A 133 -18.13 -4.49 1.27
N PHE A 134 -18.09 -3.18 1.54
CA PHE A 134 -18.53 -2.59 2.79
C PHE A 134 -19.99 -2.08 2.74
N GLY A 135 -20.67 -2.23 1.61
CA GLY A 135 -22.06 -1.79 1.41
C GLY A 135 -22.21 -0.32 1.01
N PRO A 136 -23.45 0.13 0.72
CA PRO A 136 -23.73 1.51 0.32
C PRO A 136 -23.39 2.50 1.44
N ALA A 137 -22.93 3.69 1.06
CA ALA A 137 -22.67 4.76 2.02
C ALA A 137 -23.93 5.63 2.18
N THR A 138 -24.53 5.56 3.36
CA THR A 138 -25.71 6.32 3.76
C THR A 138 -25.31 7.58 4.51
N ALA A 139 -25.98 8.71 4.25
CA ALA A 139 -25.80 9.96 4.97
C ALA A 139 -27.15 10.62 5.28
N VAL A 140 -27.18 11.40 6.35
CA VAL A 140 -28.35 12.18 6.74
C VAL A 140 -27.92 13.60 7.10
N SER A 141 -28.68 14.59 6.64
CA SER A 141 -28.48 15.99 7.01
C SER A 141 -29.79 16.67 7.33
N ARG A 142 -29.72 17.72 8.16
CA ARG A 142 -30.85 18.51 8.63
C ARG A 142 -30.57 19.99 8.45
N ALA A 143 -31.54 20.73 7.91
CA ALA A 143 -31.44 22.17 7.71
C ALA A 143 -32.75 22.86 8.12
N GLY A 144 -32.66 23.95 8.88
CA GLY A 144 -33.79 24.73 9.35
C GLY A 144 -33.36 26.11 9.85
N PRO A 145 -34.31 27.01 10.17
CA PRO A 145 -34.01 28.36 10.62
C PRO A 145 -33.28 28.37 11.96
N VAL A 146 -32.40 29.37 12.15
CA VAL A 146 -31.74 29.61 13.44
C VAL A 146 -32.80 30.03 14.46
N LYS A 147 -32.93 29.26 15.53
CA LYS A 147 -33.78 29.62 16.67
C LYS A 147 -33.08 30.76 17.41
N VAL A 148 -33.74 31.90 17.49
CA VAL A 148 -33.29 33.03 18.31
C VAL A 148 -34.03 32.91 19.64
N GLU A 149 -33.33 32.51 20.70
CA GLU A 149 -33.81 32.55 22.08
C GLU A 149 -33.38 33.85 22.77
#